data_AF-A0A3D4FRR6-F1
#
_entry.id   AF-A0A3D4FRR6-F1
#
_cell.length_a   1.000
_cell.length_b   1.000
_cell.length_c   1.000
_cell.angle_alpha   90.00
_cell.angle_beta   90.00
_cell.angle_gamma   90.00
#
_symmetry.space_group_name_H-M   'P 1'
#
loop_
_entity.id
_entity.type
_entity.pdbx_description
1 polymer ?
#
loop_
_entity_poly.entity_id
_entity_poly.type
_entity_poly.pdbx_seq_one_letter_code
_entity_poly.pdbx_strand_id
1 'polypeptide(L)'
;MRLRPLGIMKVTALIVLLMLVVAVETDAAEPAILILTPTLADDRVEPSQEAIAFWNDRLAEVGVRLRLADAEIVVESPALRTLETYARQVATRAAGLPAGSYEPAPPAALTELSEDVVILLSRQDIMSFTWPVPRVSPPRHLVVIRAVRGPYRHDPMVSRHVVAHELGHVLGLEHNAESHTLMCGPCQPLTAEPDETGFLPLTEGDRTRLLELYGES
;
A
#
# COMPACT_ATOMS: atom_id res chain seq x y z
N MET A 1 -82.11 -28.29 27.32
CA MET A 1 -82.02 -26.82 27.15
C MET A 1 -80.64 -26.51 26.58
N ARG A 2 -80.60 -25.74 25.48
CA ARG A 2 -79.42 -25.48 24.64
C ARG A 2 -78.33 -24.71 25.40
N LEU A 3 -77.06 -25.04 25.16
CA LEU A 3 -76.01 -24.15 24.59
C LEU A 3 -74.66 -24.91 24.47
N ARG A 4 -74.17 -25.03 23.24
CA ARG A 4 -72.75 -25.27 22.86
C ARG A 4 -72.10 -23.87 22.61
N PRO A 5 -70.82 -23.75 22.22
CA PRO A 5 -69.55 -24.22 22.80
C PRO A 5 -68.50 -23.07 22.82
N LEU A 6 -67.32 -23.27 23.41
CA LEU A 6 -66.09 -22.53 23.06
C LEU A 6 -64.94 -23.50 23.40
N GLY A 7 -64.24 -24.15 22.47
CA GLY A 7 -63.52 -23.56 21.34
C GLY A 7 -62.04 -23.89 21.56
N ILE A 8 -61.67 -25.18 21.49
CA ILE A 8 -60.27 -25.62 21.55
C ILE A 8 -59.66 -25.30 20.18
N MET A 9 -59.01 -24.14 20.07
CA MET A 9 -58.28 -23.77 18.87
C MET A 9 -56.82 -24.21 19.04
N LYS A 10 -56.44 -25.21 18.24
CA LYS A 10 -55.07 -25.65 18.03
C LYS A 10 -54.27 -24.49 17.44
N VAL A 11 -53.18 -24.08 18.09
CA VAL A 11 -52.15 -23.26 17.46
C VAL A 11 -50.90 -24.11 17.39
N THR A 12 -50.73 -24.79 16.26
CA THR A 12 -49.48 -25.43 15.88
C THR A 12 -48.52 -24.31 15.49
N ALA A 13 -47.60 -23.94 16.37
CA ALA A 13 -46.57 -22.95 16.06
C ALA A 13 -45.49 -23.60 15.18
N LEU A 14 -45.53 -23.30 13.89
CA LEU A 14 -44.47 -23.62 12.94
C LEU A 14 -43.37 -22.57 13.10
N ILE A 15 -42.28 -22.92 13.78
CA ILE A 15 -41.08 -22.07 13.87
C ILE A 15 -40.33 -22.21 12.54
N VAL A 16 -40.48 -21.22 11.65
CA VAL A 16 -39.64 -21.08 10.46
C VAL A 16 -38.33 -20.45 10.92
N LEU A 17 -37.29 -21.27 11.05
CA LEU A 17 -35.92 -20.81 11.31
C LEU A 17 -35.35 -20.24 10.00
N LEU A 18 -35.53 -18.93 9.80
CA LEU A 18 -34.87 -18.20 8.72
C LEU A 18 -33.40 -18.04 9.11
N MET A 19 -32.53 -18.93 8.62
CA MET A 19 -31.09 -18.70 8.68
C MET A 19 -30.76 -17.50 7.79
N LEU A 20 -30.57 -16.32 8.40
CA LEU A 20 -29.82 -15.25 7.78
C LEU A 20 -28.38 -15.75 7.65
N VAL A 21 -27.99 -16.15 6.44
CA VAL A 21 -26.57 -16.21 6.08
C VAL A 21 -26.12 -14.76 5.98
N VAL A 22 -25.65 -14.21 7.10
CA VAL A 22 -24.82 -13.01 7.05
C VAL A 22 -23.55 -13.48 6.37
N ALA A 23 -23.35 -13.11 5.11
CA ALA A 23 -22.03 -13.14 4.51
C ALA A 23 -21.16 -12.26 5.41
N VAL A 24 -20.34 -12.89 6.25
CA VAL A 24 -19.22 -12.20 6.86
C VAL A 24 -18.33 -11.89 5.68
N GLU A 25 -18.44 -10.67 5.15
CA GLU A 25 -17.39 -10.10 4.31
C GLU A 25 -16.14 -10.20 5.19
N THR A 26 -15.26 -11.15 4.89
CA THR A 26 -13.92 -11.13 5.45
C THR A 26 -13.33 -9.84 4.94
N ASP A 27 -13.13 -8.90 5.86
CA ASP A 27 -12.58 -7.58 5.57
C ASP A 27 -11.37 -7.78 4.67
N ALA A 28 -11.34 -7.06 3.55
CA ALA A 28 -10.16 -7.07 2.71
C ALA A 28 -8.97 -6.70 3.60
N ALA A 29 -7.83 -7.37 3.45
CA ALA A 29 -6.63 -6.84 4.10
C ALA A 29 -6.47 -5.40 3.60
N GLU A 30 -6.56 -4.42 4.49
CA GLU A 30 -6.38 -3.01 4.18
C GLU A 30 -5.13 -2.49 4.89
N PRO A 31 -3.94 -2.59 4.26
CA PRO A 31 -2.70 -2.11 4.89
C PRO A 31 -2.83 -0.64 5.26
N ALA A 32 -2.64 -0.33 6.54
CA ALA A 32 -2.68 1.03 7.05
C ALA A 32 -1.44 1.80 6.54
N ILE A 33 -1.64 3.02 6.05
CA ILE A 33 -0.58 3.83 5.45
C ILE A 33 -0.36 5.11 6.26
N LEU A 34 0.91 5.37 6.60
CA LEU A 34 1.37 6.62 7.20
C LEU A 34 2.30 7.36 6.25
N ILE A 35 1.97 8.61 5.90
CA ILE A 35 2.86 9.52 5.20
C ILE A 35 3.51 10.46 6.21
N LEU A 36 4.82 10.36 6.36
CA LEU A 36 5.61 11.27 7.17
C LEU A 36 6.25 12.34 6.29
N THR A 37 5.84 13.59 6.49
CA THR A 37 6.30 14.72 5.69
C THR A 37 6.93 15.83 6.55
N PRO A 38 7.98 16.52 6.07
CA PRO A 38 8.47 17.73 6.71
C PRO A 38 7.45 18.88 6.69
N THR A 39 6.55 18.91 5.70
CA THR A 39 5.57 20.00 5.51
C THR A 39 4.39 19.53 4.64
N LEU A 40 3.20 20.09 4.85
CA LEU A 40 2.06 19.84 3.94
C LEU A 40 2.26 20.43 2.55
N ALA A 41 3.15 21.43 2.42
CA ALA A 41 3.51 22.02 1.14
C ALA A 41 4.58 21.21 0.38
N ASP A 42 4.84 19.97 0.79
CA ASP A 42 5.79 19.10 0.10
C ASP A 42 5.12 18.55 -1.17
N ASP A 43 5.68 18.90 -2.33
CA ASP A 43 5.17 18.54 -3.67
C ASP A 43 4.99 17.02 -3.90
N ARG A 44 5.44 16.16 -2.96
CA ARG A 44 5.30 14.69 -3.03
C ARG A 44 4.09 14.16 -2.26
N VAL A 45 3.40 14.98 -1.45
CA VAL A 45 2.21 14.54 -0.68
C VAL A 45 1.09 14.12 -1.63
N GLU A 46 0.69 15.00 -2.54
CA GLU A 46 -0.37 14.72 -3.53
C GLU A 46 0.00 13.52 -4.43
N PRO A 47 1.20 13.44 -5.05
CA PRO A 47 1.62 12.25 -5.78
C PRO A 47 1.59 10.94 -4.99
N SER A 48 1.79 10.99 -3.66
CA SER A 48 1.70 9.78 -2.83
C SER A 48 0.26 9.32 -2.67
N GLN A 49 -0.68 10.26 -2.51
CA GLN A 49 -2.12 9.95 -2.47
C GLN A 49 -2.61 9.46 -3.84
N GLU A 50 -2.17 10.09 -4.94
CA GLU A 50 -2.45 9.65 -6.31
C GLU A 50 -1.96 8.21 -6.55
N ALA A 51 -0.76 7.86 -6.08
CA ALA A 51 -0.20 6.52 -6.21
C ALA A 51 -1.00 5.46 -5.44
N ILE A 52 -1.52 5.78 -4.25
CA ILE A 52 -2.41 4.90 -3.48
C ILE A 52 -3.72 4.67 -4.24
N ALA A 53 -4.33 5.73 -4.76
CA ALA A 53 -5.54 5.63 -5.58
C ALA A 53 -5.31 4.80 -6.85
N PHE A 54 -4.20 5.05 -7.55
CA PHE A 54 -3.79 4.27 -8.72
C PHE A 54 -3.70 2.78 -8.41
N TRP A 55 -3.05 2.40 -7.30
CA TRP A 55 -2.95 1.00 -6.91
C TRP A 55 -4.30 0.38 -6.57
N ASN A 56 -5.18 1.10 -5.88
CA ASN A 56 -6.53 0.64 -5.60
C ASN A 56 -7.32 0.37 -6.88
N ASP A 57 -7.20 1.25 -7.89
CA ASP A 57 -7.81 1.03 -9.20
C ASP A 57 -7.22 -0.20 -9.90
N ARG A 58 -5.88 -0.36 -9.91
CA ARG A 58 -5.22 -1.51 -10.54
C ARG A 58 -5.55 -2.83 -9.85
N LEU A 59 -5.59 -2.87 -8.52
CA LEU A 59 -5.95 -4.06 -7.74
C LEU A 59 -7.40 -4.47 -8.04
N ALA A 60 -8.32 -3.51 -8.12
CA ALA A 60 -9.71 -3.75 -8.52
C ALA A 60 -9.82 -4.25 -9.97
N GLU A 61 -9.09 -3.66 -10.92
CA GLU A 61 -9.03 -4.12 -12.32
C GLU A 61 -8.52 -5.56 -12.45
N VAL A 62 -7.49 -5.90 -11.67
CA VAL A 62 -6.92 -7.25 -11.63
C VAL A 62 -7.91 -8.24 -10.99
N GLY A 63 -8.82 -7.77 -10.14
CA GLY A 63 -9.87 -8.58 -9.52
C GLY A 63 -9.47 -9.18 -8.17
N VAL A 64 -8.51 -8.57 -7.47
CA VAL A 64 -8.14 -8.97 -6.10
C VAL A 64 -8.91 -8.12 -5.07
N ARG A 65 -9.15 -8.68 -3.87
CA ARG A 65 -9.89 -7.97 -2.81
C ARG A 65 -9.03 -6.98 -2.02
N LEU A 66 -7.70 -7.14 -2.03
CA LEU A 66 -6.75 -6.25 -1.36
C LEU A 66 -6.99 -4.80 -1.77
N ARG A 67 -7.02 -3.91 -0.77
CA ARG A 67 -7.15 -2.46 -0.97
C ARG A 67 -6.18 -1.75 -0.03
N LEU A 68 -5.47 -0.74 -0.49
CA LEU A 68 -4.65 0.12 0.36
C LEU A 68 -5.55 1.12 1.10
N ALA A 69 -5.36 1.26 2.42
CA ALA A 69 -6.10 2.23 3.21
C ALA A 69 -5.75 3.67 2.80
N ASP A 70 -6.64 4.61 3.11
CA ASP A 70 -6.33 6.03 2.98
C ASP A 70 -5.16 6.39 3.91
N ALA A 71 -4.24 7.22 3.42
CA ALA A 71 -3.05 7.57 4.19
C ALA A 71 -3.35 8.61 5.28
N GLU A 72 -2.92 8.32 6.50
CA GLU A 72 -2.72 9.35 7.52
C GLU A 72 -1.48 10.18 7.17
N ILE A 73 -1.59 11.51 7.24
CA ILE A 73 -0.46 12.41 6.98
C ILE A 73 -0.03 13.08 8.28
N VAL A 74 1.22 12.84 8.69
CA VAL A 74 1.81 13.48 9.86
C VAL A 74 2.95 14.39 9.43
N VAL A 75 2.84 15.64 9.86
CA VAL A 75 3.74 16.73 9.52
C VAL A 75 4.71 16.98 10.68
N GLU A 76 5.98 17.19 10.37
CA GLU A 76 7.02 17.53 11.38
C GLU A 76 7.10 16.51 12.54
N SER A 77 6.83 15.23 12.26
CA SER A 77 6.92 14.17 13.27
C SER A 77 8.31 14.13 13.92
N PRO A 78 8.41 13.97 15.26
CA PRO A 78 9.69 13.78 15.93
C PRO A 78 10.43 12.51 15.46
N ALA A 79 9.72 11.55 14.85
CA ALA A 79 10.29 10.34 14.26
C ALA A 79 11.10 10.62 12.97
N LEU A 80 10.80 11.71 12.24
CA LEU A 80 11.35 11.98 10.90
C LEU A 80 12.86 11.82 10.84
N ARG A 81 13.60 12.51 11.72
CA ARG A 81 15.07 12.50 11.70
C ARG A 81 15.66 11.12 12.00
N THR A 82 15.03 10.38 12.91
CA THR A 82 15.43 9.01 13.27
C THR A 82 15.22 8.07 12.09
N LEU A 83 14.06 8.17 11.42
CA LEU A 83 13.74 7.36 10.25
C LEU A 83 14.59 7.75 9.03
N GLU A 84 14.89 9.03 8.81
CA GLU A 84 15.85 9.49 7.81
C GLU A 84 17.26 8.91 8.06
N THR A 85 17.67 8.78 9.33
CA THR A 85 18.96 8.17 9.69
C THR A 85 18.96 6.67 9.41
N TYR A 86 17.88 5.98 9.75
CA TYR A 86 17.71 4.56 9.47
C TYR A 86 17.68 4.29 7.95
N ALA A 87 16.92 5.07 7.20
CA ALA A 87 16.85 5.03 5.74
C ALA A 87 18.25 5.15 5.09
N ARG A 88 19.09 6.06 5.59
CA ARG A 88 20.48 6.17 5.13
C ARG A 88 21.31 4.92 5.42
N GLN A 89 21.13 4.29 6.57
CA GLN A 89 21.84 3.05 6.90
C GLN A 89 21.43 1.92 5.96
N VAL A 90 20.13 1.77 5.69
CA VAL A 90 19.61 0.81 4.71
C VAL A 90 20.21 1.10 3.33
N ALA A 91 20.08 2.33 2.84
CA ALA A 91 20.56 2.74 1.51
C ALA A 91 22.07 2.51 1.32
N THR A 92 22.87 2.64 2.38
CA THR A 92 24.35 2.50 2.30
C THR A 92 24.86 1.09 2.55
N ARG A 93 24.10 0.23 3.24
CA ARG A 93 24.58 -1.07 3.72
C ARG A 93 23.78 -2.27 3.23
N ALA A 94 22.53 -2.06 2.85
CA ALA A 94 21.57 -3.13 2.60
C ALA A 94 20.80 -2.97 1.28
N ALA A 95 20.95 -1.85 0.57
CA ALA A 95 20.33 -1.66 -0.74
C ALA A 95 20.74 -2.78 -1.71
N GLY A 96 19.74 -3.50 -2.24
CA GLY A 96 19.95 -4.65 -3.13
C GLY A 96 20.32 -5.97 -2.43
N LEU A 97 20.32 -6.01 -1.09
CA LEU A 97 20.50 -7.23 -0.31
C LEU A 97 19.16 -7.72 0.26
N PRO A 98 18.98 -9.03 0.49
CA PRO A 98 17.77 -9.56 1.12
C PRO A 98 17.55 -8.96 2.53
N ALA A 99 16.34 -8.46 2.78
CA ALA A 99 15.95 -7.98 4.10
C ALA A 99 15.96 -9.10 5.16
N GLY A 100 15.87 -8.72 6.44
CA GLY A 100 16.04 -9.61 7.59
C GLY A 100 17.52 -9.84 7.93
N SER A 101 18.24 -10.60 7.11
CA SER A 101 19.66 -10.94 7.36
C SER A 101 20.59 -9.73 7.36
N TYR A 102 20.31 -8.77 6.47
CA TYR A 102 21.10 -7.53 6.32
C TYR A 102 20.37 -6.32 6.88
N GLU A 103 19.25 -6.53 7.57
CA GLU A 103 18.44 -5.46 8.14
C GLU A 103 19.19 -4.78 9.29
N PRO A 104 19.50 -3.46 9.18
CA PRO A 104 19.95 -2.69 10.32
C PRO A 104 18.88 -2.74 11.41
N ALA A 105 19.26 -2.63 12.69
CA ALA A 105 18.28 -2.66 13.77
C ALA A 105 17.24 -1.54 13.57
N PRO A 106 15.94 -1.87 13.41
CA PRO A 106 14.91 -0.86 13.21
C PRO A 106 14.78 -0.01 14.49
N PRO A 107 14.66 1.34 14.36
CA PRO A 107 14.54 2.20 15.52
C PRO A 107 13.15 2.08 16.18
N ALA A 108 13.05 2.41 17.46
CA ALA A 108 11.77 2.45 18.20
C ALA A 108 10.69 3.26 17.45
N ALA A 109 11.10 4.40 16.88
CA ALA A 109 10.26 5.27 16.06
C ALA A 109 9.62 4.59 14.82
N LEU A 110 10.09 3.41 14.41
CA LEU A 110 9.48 2.57 13.37
C LEU A 110 8.74 1.37 13.98
N THR A 111 9.32 0.77 15.02
CA THR A 111 8.75 -0.46 15.62
C THR A 111 7.50 -0.20 16.47
N GLU A 112 7.32 1.03 16.95
CA GLU A 112 6.18 1.45 17.78
C GLU A 112 4.98 1.98 16.97
N LEU A 113 5.15 2.21 15.66
CA LEU A 113 4.06 2.61 14.76
C LEU A 113 3.04 1.48 14.58
N SER A 114 1.78 1.82 14.38
CA SER A 114 0.70 0.85 14.11
C SER A 114 0.60 0.48 12.64
N GLU A 115 1.09 1.35 11.76
CA GLU A 115 0.83 1.27 10.32
C GLU A 115 1.71 0.24 9.63
N ASP A 116 1.15 -0.40 8.62
CA ASP A 116 1.81 -1.47 7.86
C ASP A 116 2.82 -0.89 6.86
N VAL A 117 2.52 0.29 6.33
CA VAL A 117 3.34 0.99 5.33
C VAL A 117 3.64 2.41 5.80
N VAL A 118 4.92 2.73 5.94
CA VAL A 118 5.39 4.08 6.29
C VAL A 118 6.07 4.70 5.08
N ILE A 119 5.43 5.70 4.48
CA ILE A 119 5.97 6.51 3.39
C ILE A 119 6.70 7.71 4.00
N LEU A 120 8.03 7.67 3.97
CA LEU A 120 8.90 8.75 4.43
C LEU A 120 9.27 9.68 3.28
N LEU A 121 8.74 10.91 3.29
CA LEU A 121 9.13 11.99 2.37
C LEU A 121 10.46 12.62 2.81
N SER A 122 11.54 11.88 2.61
CA SER A 122 12.88 12.21 3.09
C SER A 122 13.44 13.48 2.45
N ARG A 123 14.10 14.33 3.24
CA ARG A 123 14.87 15.48 2.73
C ARG A 123 16.30 15.09 2.33
N GLN A 124 16.68 13.84 2.61
CA GLN A 124 18.02 13.38 2.35
C GLN A 124 18.27 13.08 0.87
N ASP A 125 19.53 13.23 0.48
CA ASP A 125 20.01 12.75 -0.81
C ASP A 125 20.30 11.25 -0.74
N ILE A 126 19.25 10.45 -0.89
CA ILE A 126 19.30 9.01 -1.06
C ILE A 126 18.33 8.65 -2.19
N MET A 127 18.57 7.53 -2.87
CA MET A 127 17.59 7.03 -3.85
C MET A 127 16.26 6.74 -3.15
N SER A 128 15.15 6.84 -3.89
CA SER A 128 13.91 6.24 -3.40
C SER A 128 14.07 4.72 -3.37
N PHE A 129 13.44 4.08 -2.40
CA PHE A 129 13.42 2.63 -2.28
C PHE A 129 12.30 2.18 -1.33
N THR A 130 11.96 0.91 -1.46
CA THR A 130 11.11 0.18 -0.52
C THR A 130 11.95 -0.81 0.25
N TRP A 131 11.79 -0.82 1.57
CA TRP A 131 12.50 -1.70 2.46
C TRP A 131 11.50 -2.48 3.33
N PRO A 132 11.34 -3.79 3.11
CA PRO A 132 10.60 -4.62 4.05
C PRO A 132 11.36 -4.69 5.37
N VAL A 133 10.62 -4.63 6.48
CA VAL A 133 11.12 -4.62 7.86
C VAL A 133 10.65 -5.89 8.58
N PRO A 134 11.09 -7.08 8.14
CA PRO A 134 10.54 -8.35 8.60
C PRO A 134 10.88 -8.70 10.06
N ARG A 135 11.85 -8.01 10.68
CA ARG A 135 12.20 -8.22 12.09
C ARG A 135 11.24 -7.55 13.08
N VAL A 136 10.23 -6.86 12.59
CA VAL A 136 9.14 -6.27 13.36
C VAL A 136 7.90 -7.14 13.24
N SER A 137 7.07 -7.19 14.30
CA SER A 137 5.84 -7.97 14.32
C SER A 137 4.64 -7.06 14.66
N PRO A 138 3.64 -6.94 13.77
CA PRO A 138 3.61 -7.48 12.39
C PRO A 138 4.71 -6.86 11.50
N PRO A 139 5.13 -7.55 10.41
CA PRO A 139 6.08 -7.00 9.45
C PRO A 139 5.57 -5.69 8.84
N ARG A 140 6.50 -4.76 8.55
CA ARG A 140 6.17 -3.45 7.97
C ARG A 140 6.97 -3.17 6.71
N HIS A 141 6.56 -2.15 5.97
CA HIS A 141 7.32 -1.60 4.87
C HIS A 141 7.70 -0.14 5.17
N LEU A 142 8.97 0.17 4.99
CA LEU A 142 9.45 1.55 4.94
C LEU A 142 9.66 1.93 3.48
N VAL A 143 8.85 2.84 2.97
CA VAL A 143 8.96 3.42 1.63
C VAL A 143 9.62 4.78 1.76
N VAL A 144 10.82 4.93 1.20
CA VAL A 144 11.57 6.18 1.25
C VAL A 144 11.43 6.87 -0.09
N ILE A 145 10.85 8.07 -0.10
CA ILE A 145 10.73 8.88 -1.30
C ILE A 145 11.67 10.06 -1.16
N ARG A 146 12.61 10.19 -2.09
CA ARG A 146 13.54 11.33 -2.12
C ARG A 146 12.88 12.59 -2.66
N ALA A 147 13.44 13.75 -2.32
CA ALA A 147 13.07 14.98 -3.00
C ALA A 147 13.61 14.95 -4.45
N VAL A 148 12.75 15.23 -5.44
CA VAL A 148 13.17 15.27 -6.84
C VAL A 148 14.11 16.46 -7.03
N ARG A 149 15.22 16.24 -7.75
CA ARG A 149 16.23 17.27 -8.03
C ARG A 149 16.35 17.54 -9.52
N GLY A 150 16.91 18.70 -9.85
CA GLY A 150 17.22 19.06 -11.24
C GLY A 150 16.01 19.67 -11.98
N PRO A 151 16.01 19.61 -13.32
CA PRO A 151 15.00 20.29 -14.13
C PRO A 151 13.59 19.71 -13.96
N TYR A 152 13.49 18.42 -13.58
CA TYR A 152 12.22 17.71 -13.42
C TYR A 152 11.66 17.74 -11.99
N ARG A 153 12.20 18.59 -11.10
CA ARG A 153 11.81 18.62 -9.67
C ARG A 153 10.34 18.98 -9.41
N HIS A 154 9.69 19.63 -10.36
CA HIS A 154 8.27 19.98 -10.32
C HIS A 154 7.47 19.17 -11.33
N ASP A 155 8.06 18.13 -11.91
CA ASP A 155 7.33 17.23 -12.81
C ASP A 155 6.49 16.29 -11.95
N PRO A 156 5.16 16.49 -11.90
CA PRO A 156 4.29 15.66 -11.07
C PRO A 156 4.31 14.20 -11.54
N MET A 157 4.64 13.98 -12.82
CA MET A 157 4.74 12.66 -13.39
C MET A 157 5.93 11.90 -12.80
N VAL A 158 7.08 12.54 -12.63
CA VAL A 158 8.25 11.88 -12.01
C VAL A 158 7.95 11.45 -10.58
N SER A 159 7.33 12.32 -9.78
CA SER A 159 7.01 12.01 -8.39
C SER A 159 5.96 10.90 -8.27
N ARG A 160 4.84 10.98 -9.00
CA ARG A 160 3.77 9.97 -8.91
C ARG A 160 4.26 8.58 -9.33
N HIS A 161 5.07 8.51 -10.39
CA HIS A 161 5.62 7.25 -10.88
C HIS A 161 6.56 6.61 -9.88
N VAL A 162 7.46 7.39 -9.29
CA VAL A 162 8.40 6.86 -8.30
C VAL A 162 7.62 6.33 -7.09
N VAL A 163 6.62 7.06 -6.59
CA VAL A 163 5.85 6.56 -5.43
C VAL A 163 5.05 5.30 -5.80
N ALA A 164 4.39 5.28 -6.95
CA ALA A 164 3.64 4.11 -7.41
C ALA A 164 4.55 2.89 -7.62
N HIS A 165 5.74 3.08 -8.21
CA HIS A 165 6.74 2.03 -8.36
C HIS A 165 7.14 1.42 -7.01
N GLU A 166 7.48 2.27 -6.03
CA GLU A 166 7.86 1.82 -4.71
C GLU A 166 6.70 1.09 -3.98
N LEU A 167 5.48 1.58 -4.11
CA LEU A 167 4.30 0.87 -3.59
C LEU A 167 4.07 -0.48 -4.29
N GLY A 168 4.50 -0.65 -5.55
CA GLY A 168 4.50 -1.96 -6.21
C GLY A 168 5.38 -2.98 -5.48
N HIS A 169 6.53 -2.57 -4.94
CA HIS A 169 7.37 -3.42 -4.11
C HIS A 169 6.72 -3.79 -2.78
N VAL A 170 5.92 -2.89 -2.20
CA VAL A 170 5.11 -3.20 -1.00
C VAL A 170 4.09 -4.30 -1.30
N LEU A 171 3.52 -4.29 -2.51
CA LEU A 171 2.58 -5.30 -3.01
C LEU A 171 3.28 -6.58 -3.51
N GLY A 172 4.59 -6.72 -3.29
CA GLY A 172 5.35 -7.93 -3.64
C GLY A 172 5.72 -8.05 -5.11
N LEU A 173 5.63 -6.98 -5.89
CA LEU A 173 6.17 -6.92 -7.26
C LEU A 173 7.67 -6.67 -7.24
N GLU A 174 8.37 -7.26 -8.21
CA GLU A 174 9.80 -7.06 -8.43
C GLU A 174 10.02 -6.22 -9.69
N HIS A 175 11.26 -5.79 -9.90
CA HIS A 175 11.61 -5.15 -11.16
C HIS A 175 11.40 -6.09 -12.35
N ASN A 176 10.84 -5.57 -13.44
CA ASN A 176 10.80 -6.23 -14.74
C ASN A 176 11.74 -5.53 -15.75
N ALA A 177 12.03 -6.20 -16.88
CA ALA A 177 12.92 -5.67 -17.92
C ALA A 177 12.18 -4.90 -19.03
N GLU A 178 10.85 -4.78 -18.94
CA GLU A 178 10.03 -4.14 -19.97
C GLU A 178 10.09 -2.62 -19.81
N SER A 179 10.77 -1.97 -20.76
CA SER A 179 10.84 -0.51 -20.83
C SER A 179 9.43 0.08 -20.91
N HIS A 180 9.22 1.23 -20.27
CA HIS A 180 7.95 1.97 -20.28
C HIS A 180 6.80 1.28 -19.53
N THR A 181 7.13 0.43 -18.58
CA THR A 181 6.18 -0.16 -17.63
C THR A 181 6.47 0.32 -16.22
N LEU A 182 5.49 0.25 -15.32
CA LEU A 182 5.60 0.80 -13.98
C LEU A 182 6.77 0.21 -13.22
N MET A 183 6.94 -1.11 -13.26
CA MET A 183 7.95 -1.84 -12.48
C MET A 183 9.29 -2.01 -13.20
N CYS A 184 9.64 -1.17 -14.17
CA CYS A 184 10.89 -1.31 -14.91
C CYS A 184 12.17 -1.25 -14.04
N GLY A 185 13.23 -1.98 -14.41
CA GLY A 185 14.53 -1.91 -13.72
C GLY A 185 15.72 -2.22 -14.63
N PRO A 186 16.71 -1.30 -14.83
CA PRO A 186 16.75 0.08 -14.33
C PRO A 186 15.72 0.96 -15.05
N CYS A 187 14.89 1.66 -14.28
CA CYS A 187 13.79 2.46 -14.82
C CYS A 187 14.28 3.72 -15.56
N GLN A 188 13.62 4.04 -16.68
CA GLN A 188 13.83 5.28 -17.45
C GLN A 188 12.49 6.02 -17.62
N PRO A 189 11.88 6.54 -16.54
CA PRO A 189 10.54 7.14 -16.62
C PRO A 189 10.46 8.35 -17.54
N LEU A 190 11.58 9.03 -17.80
CA LEU A 190 11.64 10.20 -18.69
C LEU A 190 11.61 9.85 -20.19
N THR A 191 11.70 8.57 -20.57
CA THR A 191 11.61 8.14 -21.98
C THR A 191 10.27 7.51 -22.31
N ALA A 192 9.37 7.44 -21.33
CA ALA A 192 8.08 6.78 -21.44
C ALA A 192 6.95 7.82 -21.41
N GLU A 193 5.95 7.64 -22.27
CA GLU A 193 4.73 8.42 -22.22
C GLU A 193 3.74 7.71 -21.27
N PRO A 194 3.21 8.38 -20.25
CA PRO A 194 2.20 7.79 -19.37
C PRO A 194 0.87 7.59 -20.12
N ASP A 195 0.01 6.74 -19.59
CA ASP A 195 -1.36 6.60 -20.08
C ASP A 195 -2.27 7.76 -19.61
N GLU A 196 -3.58 7.67 -19.88
CA GLU A 196 -4.57 8.67 -19.50
C GLU A 196 -4.65 8.92 -17.98
N THR A 197 -4.17 7.99 -17.15
CA THR A 197 -4.10 8.14 -15.70
C THR A 197 -2.86 8.92 -15.25
N GLY A 198 -1.93 9.18 -16.18
CA GLY A 198 -0.66 9.80 -15.88
C GLY A 198 0.32 8.83 -15.22
N PHE A 199 0.06 7.52 -15.23
CA PHE A 199 0.97 6.46 -14.76
C PHE A 199 1.42 5.55 -15.91
N LEU A 200 2.53 4.83 -15.71
CA LEU A 200 2.97 3.78 -16.61
C LEU A 200 2.16 2.51 -16.35
N PRO A 201 1.89 1.72 -17.41
CA PRO A 201 1.10 0.52 -17.28
C PRO A 201 1.83 -0.60 -16.53
N LEU A 202 1.06 -1.51 -15.95
CA LEU A 202 1.54 -2.81 -15.48
C LEU A 202 1.71 -3.78 -16.64
N THR A 203 2.72 -4.66 -16.57
CA THR A 203 2.83 -5.81 -17.48
C THR A 203 1.77 -6.88 -17.17
N GLU A 204 1.56 -7.82 -18.09
CA GLU A 204 0.78 -9.03 -17.79
C GLU A 204 1.40 -9.86 -16.66
N GLY A 205 2.74 -9.87 -16.57
CA GLY A 205 3.48 -10.54 -15.49
C GLY A 205 3.18 -9.93 -14.13
N ASP A 206 3.20 -8.60 -14.02
CA ASP A 206 2.86 -7.88 -12.79
C ASP A 206 1.41 -8.19 -12.35
N ARG A 207 0.47 -8.14 -13.30
CA ARG A 207 -0.96 -8.45 -13.03
C ARG A 207 -1.15 -9.89 -12.57
N THR A 208 -0.49 -10.84 -13.23
CA THR A 208 -0.53 -12.26 -12.87
C THR A 208 0.04 -12.48 -11.47
N ARG A 209 1.15 -11.80 -11.13
CA ARG A 209 1.77 -11.90 -9.82
C ARG A 209 0.86 -11.39 -8.70
N LEU A 210 0.14 -10.30 -8.91
CA LEU A 210 -0.85 -9.80 -7.95
C LEU A 210 -1.99 -10.81 -7.72
N LEU A 211 -2.48 -11.45 -8.78
CA LEU A 211 -3.46 -12.53 -8.67
C LEU A 211 -2.92 -13.74 -7.89
N GLU A 212 -1.68 -14.14 -8.10
CA GLU A 212 -1.07 -15.25 -7.34
C GLU A 212 -0.93 -14.94 -5.85
N LEU A 213 -0.65 -13.68 -5.51
CA LEU A 213 -0.44 -13.24 -4.13
C LEU A 213 -1.75 -13.01 -3.38
N TYR A 214 -2.75 -12.45 -4.05
CA TYR A 214 -3.94 -11.87 -3.41
C TYR A 214 -5.26 -12.32 -4.04
N GLY A 215 -5.22 -13.15 -5.07
CA GLY A 215 -6.40 -13.75 -5.67
C GLY A 215 -7.05 -14.74 -4.70
N GLU A 216 -8.37 -14.81 -4.73
CA GLU A 216 -9.12 -15.83 -3.99
C GLU A 216 -8.83 -17.21 -4.57
N SER A 217 -8.60 -18.20 -3.71
CA SER A 217 -8.58 -19.62 -4.09
C SER A 217 -9.98 -20.21 -4.16
#